data_AF-A0A257T7D1-F1
#
_entry.id   AF-A0A257T7D1-F1
#
_cell.length_a   1.000
_cell.length_b   1.000
_cell.length_c   1.000
_cell.angle_alpha   90.00
_cell.angle_beta   90.00
_cell.angle_gamma   90.00
#
_symmetry.space_group_name_H-M   'P 1'
#
loop_
_entity.id
_entity.type
_entity.pdbx_description
1 polymer ?
#
loop_
_entity_poly.entity_id
_entity_poly.type
_entity_poly.pdbx_seq_one_letter_code
_entity_poly.pdbx_strand_id
1 'polypeptide(L)'
;MPTKNDWMNWHRDASTMPMLETYSYEDIRSWLGDLEIRKAQPYQKSISHLEQRGNTDLSALVQGTARKPYRVDIHLSQGHLVTLCTCPVGSRCKHVTAVLLALLAQRSHTAPTPVLRPHVMQWLSELRSHLDPPKRKPSTTTYALYWLLELNSRRHQGPVLSCRKARLNNMGECTDLALWYNFEGALRRPPSFIDETDQRALRRLLLEDPYASQTGEFDLGPRHGAAALTLLAGTGRLFGNALTNPALRLGDNRPGTLTWKVSKGGEQYPALETTPAASGYLPLDITWYLDGESQEIGPIDTDMPVTVLRDLLQAPPLNAQEATLLREMLEQSAPGLPAPVTDPEQELREIAAPLQALLWCDTLALLGIQAHRNYAGQWGPSCRFDYAQPTFVYGPAHIAIDDDSAIQTLNNGEMVRIKRDTAAEKRALQALGKTGLKPVKVSIFHSLSLLPHPIYGLASEADWDGFMTTGVDALREQGWEVRWPDGFRHYFLQVDEWDMQVDGAEEGWLGLDVGIVVDGKRLALAPLLGALFTRDPRWLNPGGLSTIPDDEHIHLHTPAGIPIQTTADRLKPLVGTLIDLFSLGASGPLRMSAFDAPRLARLADNSQWRSEGMDAVRALA
;
A
#
# COMPACT_ATOMS: atom_id res chain seq x y z
N MET A 1 -37.05 66.14 3.67
CA MET A 1 -36.52 65.21 2.65
C MET A 1 -36.19 63.90 3.34
N PRO A 2 -37.18 63.01 3.35
CA PRO A 2 -37.17 61.78 2.57
C PRO A 2 -38.30 61.83 1.53
N THR A 3 -38.05 61.36 0.31
CA THR A 3 -39.05 61.35 -0.77
C THR A 3 -39.11 59.95 -1.36
N LYS A 4 -40.24 59.25 -1.17
CA LYS A 4 -41.35 59.19 -2.14
C LYS A 4 -40.89 58.58 -3.47
N ASN A 5 -41.02 57.25 -3.59
CA ASN A 5 -41.46 56.56 -4.81
C ASN A 5 -41.69 55.07 -4.53
N ASP A 6 -42.72 54.83 -3.70
CA ASP A 6 -43.33 53.54 -3.40
C ASP A 6 -44.72 53.47 -4.09
N TRP A 7 -44.78 53.64 -5.42
CA TRP A 7 -46.09 53.71 -6.12
C TRP A 7 -46.17 53.21 -7.57
N MET A 8 -45.21 52.44 -8.08
CA MET A 8 -45.33 51.88 -9.45
C MET A 8 -44.94 50.41 -9.54
N ASN A 9 -45.70 49.55 -8.86
CA ASN A 9 -45.98 48.17 -9.29
C ASN A 9 -47.33 47.70 -8.73
N TRP A 10 -48.36 48.52 -8.94
CA TRP A 10 -49.78 48.16 -8.75
C TRP A 10 -50.46 48.08 -10.12
N HIS A 11 -50.19 46.99 -10.83
CA HIS A 11 -51.23 46.35 -11.63
C HIS A 11 -51.22 44.87 -11.25
N ARG A 12 -51.82 44.60 -10.08
CA ARG A 12 -52.64 43.39 -9.94
C ARG A 12 -53.73 43.54 -10.99
N ASP A 13 -53.50 42.97 -12.16
CA ASP A 13 -54.62 42.59 -13.00
C ASP A 13 -55.54 41.73 -12.12
N ALA A 14 -56.78 42.19 -11.99
CA ALA A 14 -57.85 41.53 -11.29
C ALA A 14 -58.13 40.18 -11.97
N SER A 15 -57.29 39.20 -11.68
CA SER A 15 -57.45 37.82 -12.14
C SER A 15 -57.89 37.02 -10.93
N THR A 16 -59.21 37.04 -10.71
CA THR A 16 -59.99 36.12 -9.85
C THR A 16 -59.46 35.87 -8.45
N MET A 17 -60.10 36.48 -7.44
CA MET A 17 -59.95 36.00 -6.05
C MET A 17 -60.21 34.49 -6.03
N PRO A 18 -59.32 33.68 -5.43
CA PRO A 18 -59.45 32.23 -5.49
C PRO A 18 -60.77 31.81 -4.85
N MET A 19 -61.63 31.22 -5.66
CA MET A 19 -62.86 30.53 -5.24
C MET A 19 -62.59 29.04 -5.24
N LEU A 20 -63.53 28.22 -4.72
CA LEU A 20 -63.32 26.79 -4.76
C LEU A 20 -62.99 26.37 -6.18
N GLU A 21 -63.69 26.77 -7.23
CA GLU A 21 -63.49 26.32 -8.62
C GLU A 21 -62.17 26.75 -9.30
N THR A 22 -61.55 27.85 -8.84
CA THR A 22 -60.49 28.55 -9.60
C THR A 22 -59.14 28.60 -8.91
N TYR A 23 -59.03 28.21 -7.62
CA TYR A 23 -57.73 28.25 -6.93
C TYR A 23 -56.70 27.32 -7.61
N SER A 24 -55.44 27.75 -7.56
CA SER A 24 -54.28 27.08 -8.11
C SER A 24 -53.44 26.39 -7.02
N TYR A 25 -52.45 25.60 -7.42
CA TYR A 25 -51.47 25.03 -6.49
C TYR A 25 -50.71 26.12 -5.70
N GLU A 26 -50.45 27.27 -6.32
CA GLU A 26 -49.73 28.39 -5.69
C GLU A 26 -50.58 29.05 -4.58
N ASP A 27 -51.91 29.05 -4.72
CA ASP A 27 -52.82 29.53 -3.67
C ASP A 27 -52.80 28.60 -2.44
N ILE A 28 -52.78 27.28 -2.65
CA ILE A 28 -52.62 26.30 -1.56
C ILE A 28 -51.28 26.53 -0.85
N ARG A 29 -50.21 26.78 -1.61
CA ARG A 29 -48.87 27.06 -1.08
C ARG A 29 -48.85 28.33 -0.23
N SER A 30 -49.53 29.38 -0.68
CA SER A 30 -49.71 30.64 0.07
C SER A 30 -50.49 30.44 1.38
N TRP A 31 -51.57 29.65 1.36
CA TRP A 31 -52.43 29.48 2.53
C TRP A 31 -51.88 28.54 3.61
N LEU A 32 -51.22 27.45 3.21
CA LEU A 32 -50.89 26.32 4.10
C LEU A 32 -49.39 26.04 4.20
N GLY A 33 -48.59 26.57 3.26
CA GLY A 33 -47.13 26.43 3.25
C GLY A 33 -46.61 25.08 2.73
N ASP A 34 -45.37 25.10 2.25
CA ASP A 34 -44.70 23.94 1.62
C ASP A 34 -44.49 22.74 2.56
N LEU A 35 -44.49 22.96 3.87
CA LEU A 35 -44.32 21.89 4.85
C LEU A 35 -45.59 21.04 4.98
N GLU A 36 -46.76 21.67 5.03
CA GLU A 36 -48.03 20.93 5.15
C GLU A 36 -48.41 20.26 3.83
N ILE A 37 -48.03 20.84 2.69
CA ILE A 37 -48.16 20.18 1.37
C ILE A 37 -47.38 18.87 1.33
N ARG A 38 -46.12 18.86 1.78
CA ARG A 38 -45.31 17.64 1.85
C ARG A 38 -45.92 16.60 2.79
N LYS A 39 -46.41 17.02 3.96
CA LYS A 39 -47.09 16.11 4.91
C LYS A 39 -48.42 15.58 4.39
N ALA A 40 -49.07 16.27 3.45
CA ALA A 40 -50.37 15.93 2.90
C ALA A 40 -50.34 14.89 1.78
N GLN A 41 -49.23 14.80 1.03
CA GLN A 41 -49.08 13.87 -0.10
C GLN A 41 -49.49 12.42 0.19
N PRO A 42 -49.11 11.80 1.34
CA PRO A 42 -49.51 10.43 1.63
C PRO A 42 -51.02 10.24 1.86
N TYR A 43 -51.73 11.31 2.26
CA TYR A 43 -53.14 11.24 2.63
C TYR A 43 -54.09 11.44 1.46
N GLN A 44 -53.61 11.80 0.25
CA GLN A 44 -54.47 12.00 -0.93
C GLN A 44 -55.27 10.74 -1.30
N LYS A 45 -54.70 9.55 -1.08
CA LYS A 45 -55.36 8.25 -1.32
C LYS A 45 -56.29 7.83 -0.18
N SER A 46 -56.30 8.58 0.92
CA SER A 46 -57.03 8.28 2.16
C SER A 46 -58.24 9.19 2.38
N ILE A 47 -58.64 9.91 1.33
CA ILE A 47 -59.80 10.82 1.33
C ILE A 47 -61.03 10.05 0.86
N SER A 48 -62.13 10.19 1.59
CA SER A 48 -63.44 9.67 1.22
C SER A 48 -64.51 10.75 1.45
N HIS A 49 -65.67 10.59 0.81
CA HIS A 49 -66.81 11.52 0.94
C HIS A 49 -66.47 12.99 0.67
N LEU A 50 -65.69 13.25 -0.39
CA LEU A 50 -65.40 14.61 -0.85
C LEU A 50 -66.66 15.21 -1.50
N GLU A 51 -67.32 16.13 -0.80
CA GLU A 51 -68.52 16.83 -1.24
C GLU A 51 -68.26 18.33 -1.31
N GLN A 52 -68.46 18.92 -2.48
CA GLN A 52 -68.51 20.37 -2.65
C GLN A 52 -69.98 20.83 -2.55
N ARG A 53 -70.26 21.79 -1.67
CA ARG A 53 -71.59 22.39 -1.48
C ARG A 53 -71.54 23.84 -1.95
N GLY A 54 -72.15 24.11 -3.11
CA GLY A 54 -72.05 25.42 -3.76
C GLY A 54 -70.61 25.77 -4.16
N ASN A 55 -70.29 27.07 -4.20
CA ASN A 55 -69.01 27.56 -4.73
C ASN A 55 -68.02 27.92 -3.61
N THR A 56 -68.42 27.77 -2.35
CA THR A 56 -67.68 28.23 -1.18
C THR A 56 -67.34 27.13 -0.19
N ASP A 57 -68.14 26.06 -0.10
CA ASP A 57 -68.00 25.05 0.95
C ASP A 57 -67.55 23.69 0.41
N LEU A 58 -66.57 23.09 1.09
CA LEU A 58 -66.01 21.79 0.76
C LEU A 58 -65.88 20.94 2.02
N SER A 59 -66.44 19.74 2.01
CA SER A 59 -66.36 18.79 3.12
C SER A 59 -65.79 17.45 2.69
N ALA A 60 -64.98 16.82 3.54
CA ALA A 60 -64.39 15.51 3.28
C ALA A 60 -64.08 14.74 4.58
N LEU A 61 -63.93 13.43 4.46
CA LEU A 61 -63.37 12.57 5.49
C LEU A 61 -61.96 12.13 5.10
N VAL A 62 -61.01 12.25 6.02
CA VAL A 62 -59.61 11.88 5.79
C VAL A 62 -59.18 10.86 6.83
N GLN A 63 -58.84 9.64 6.39
CA GLN A 63 -58.35 8.60 7.29
C GLN A 63 -56.94 8.96 7.76
N GLY A 64 -56.83 9.34 9.04
CA GLY A 64 -55.57 9.63 9.72
C GLY A 64 -55.15 8.51 10.67
N THR A 65 -54.45 8.88 11.73
CA THR A 65 -53.97 7.94 12.77
C THR A 65 -55.07 7.51 13.75
N ALA A 66 -56.18 8.23 13.84
CA ALA A 66 -57.31 7.86 14.68
C ALA A 66 -58.19 6.77 14.04
N ARG A 67 -58.84 5.95 14.87
CA ARG A 67 -59.75 4.88 14.42
C ARG A 67 -60.94 5.38 13.60
N LYS A 68 -61.42 6.60 13.86
CA LYS A 68 -62.45 7.27 13.05
C LYS A 68 -61.78 8.29 12.12
N PRO A 69 -62.16 8.36 10.82
CA PRO A 69 -61.66 9.39 9.91
C PRO A 69 -61.87 10.81 10.46
N TYR A 70 -60.92 11.70 10.21
CA TYR A 70 -61.07 13.11 10.56
C TYR A 70 -62.00 13.78 9.56
N ARG A 71 -62.97 14.54 10.06
CA ARG A 71 -63.83 15.38 9.24
C ARG A 71 -63.12 16.70 8.98
N VAL A 72 -63.09 17.09 7.71
CA VAL A 72 -62.52 18.33 7.22
C VAL A 72 -63.64 19.13 6.58
N ASP A 73 -63.85 20.35 7.05
CA ASP A 73 -64.77 21.32 6.48
C ASP A 73 -63.97 22.58 6.11
N ILE A 74 -64.09 23.04 4.87
CA ILE A 74 -63.36 24.18 4.30
C ILE A 74 -64.38 25.15 3.73
N HIS A 75 -64.26 26.42 4.12
CA HIS A 75 -65.00 27.53 3.54
C HIS A 75 -64.01 28.48 2.87
N LEU A 76 -64.18 28.69 1.56
CA LEU A 76 -63.37 29.60 0.75
C LEU A 76 -64.29 30.62 0.06
N SER A 77 -64.22 31.86 0.53
CA SER A 77 -64.98 32.97 -0.03
C SER A 77 -64.07 34.18 -0.22
N GLN A 78 -64.09 34.78 -1.41
CA GLN A 78 -63.31 35.98 -1.74
C GLN A 78 -61.82 35.87 -1.35
N GLY A 79 -61.22 34.70 -1.59
CA GLY A 79 -59.82 34.42 -1.26
C GLY A 79 -59.49 34.23 0.22
N HIS A 80 -60.49 34.29 1.11
CA HIS A 80 -60.34 33.98 2.53
C HIS A 80 -60.61 32.49 2.78
N LEU A 81 -59.58 31.78 3.23
CA LEU A 81 -59.64 30.36 3.56
C LEU A 81 -59.89 30.17 5.07
N VAL A 82 -61.06 29.62 5.42
CA VAL A 82 -61.41 29.17 6.77
C VAL A 82 -61.50 27.66 6.77
N THR A 83 -60.85 27.00 7.73
CA THR A 83 -60.68 25.54 7.72
C THR A 83 -60.91 24.98 9.11
N LEU A 84 -61.72 23.93 9.20
CA LEU A 84 -61.93 23.17 10.42
C LEU A 84 -61.62 21.69 10.14
N CYS A 85 -60.90 21.05 11.05
CA CYS A 85 -60.60 19.64 11.00
C CYS A 85 -60.72 19.04 12.40
N THR A 86 -61.36 17.87 12.53
CA THR A 86 -61.49 17.17 13.82
C THR A 86 -60.19 16.50 14.31
N CYS A 87 -59.05 16.78 13.66
CA CYS A 87 -57.75 16.31 14.11
C CYS A 87 -57.19 17.18 15.26
N PRO A 88 -56.19 16.70 16.02
CA PRO A 88 -55.61 17.46 17.13
C PRO A 88 -55.05 18.85 16.77
N VAL A 89 -54.73 19.09 15.48
CA VAL A 89 -54.22 20.38 14.98
C VAL A 89 -55.35 21.40 14.73
N GLY A 90 -56.59 20.94 14.50
CA GLY A 90 -57.78 21.79 14.39
C GLY A 90 -57.94 22.56 13.06
N SER A 91 -56.92 23.29 12.59
CA SER A 91 -57.00 24.09 11.35
C SER A 91 -55.67 24.09 10.60
N ARG A 92 -55.68 24.44 9.30
CA ARG A 92 -54.48 24.54 8.44
C ARG A 92 -53.53 23.32 8.53
N CYS A 93 -54.09 22.13 8.68
CA CYS A 93 -53.33 20.90 8.84
C CYS A 93 -53.11 20.18 7.50
N LYS A 94 -52.21 19.20 7.49
CA LYS A 94 -52.03 18.27 6.37
C LYS A 94 -53.31 17.64 5.82
N HIS A 95 -54.34 17.41 6.65
CA HIS A 95 -55.62 16.85 6.18
C HIS A 95 -56.40 17.86 5.34
N VAL A 96 -56.45 19.13 5.75
CA VAL A 96 -57.02 20.24 4.97
C VAL A 96 -56.29 20.38 3.64
N THR A 97 -54.96 20.34 3.69
CA THR A 97 -54.11 20.45 2.50
C THR A 97 -54.34 19.30 1.52
N ALA A 98 -54.51 18.07 2.03
CA ALA A 98 -54.79 16.90 1.20
C ALA A 98 -56.12 17.03 0.45
N VAL A 99 -57.14 17.57 1.12
CA VAL A 99 -58.49 17.79 0.54
C VAL A 99 -58.47 18.82 -0.59
N LEU A 100 -57.74 19.94 -0.43
CA LEU A 100 -57.57 20.94 -1.51
C LEU A 100 -56.77 20.35 -2.70
N LEU A 101 -55.69 19.61 -2.44
CA LEU A 101 -54.93 18.99 -3.54
C LEU A 101 -55.75 17.97 -4.32
N ALA A 102 -56.62 17.20 -3.65
CA ALA A 102 -57.48 16.22 -4.30
C ALA A 102 -58.51 16.88 -5.23
N LEU A 103 -59.13 17.98 -4.81
CA LEU A 103 -60.07 18.72 -5.64
C LEU A 103 -59.38 19.39 -6.83
N LEU A 104 -58.16 19.93 -6.66
CA LEU A 104 -57.36 20.48 -7.76
C LEU A 104 -57.01 19.41 -8.81
N ALA A 105 -56.65 18.20 -8.38
CA ALA A 105 -56.37 17.07 -9.26
C ALA A 105 -57.62 16.63 -10.04
N GLN A 106 -58.80 16.59 -9.40
CA GLN A 106 -60.06 16.25 -10.08
C GLN A 106 -60.40 17.24 -11.21
N ARG A 107 -60.09 18.52 -11.05
CA ARG A 107 -60.29 19.54 -12.13
C ARG A 107 -59.32 19.41 -13.28
N SER A 108 -58.12 18.92 -13.01
CA SER A 108 -57.09 18.76 -14.04
C SER A 108 -57.38 17.58 -14.97
N HIS A 109 -58.26 16.66 -14.56
CA HIS A 109 -58.67 15.49 -15.34
C HIS A 109 -59.84 15.73 -16.32
N THR A 110 -60.46 16.90 -16.34
CA THR A 110 -61.65 17.20 -17.18
C THR A 110 -61.37 18.09 -18.42
N ALA A 111 -60.11 18.37 -18.77
CA ALA A 111 -59.76 19.11 -19.99
C ALA A 111 -58.91 18.25 -20.96
N PRO A 112 -59.30 18.09 -22.25
CA PRO A 112 -58.53 17.28 -23.19
C PRO A 112 -57.33 18.08 -23.74
N THR A 113 -56.12 17.53 -23.61
CA THR A 113 -54.90 18.04 -24.26
C THR A 113 -54.42 17.06 -25.33
N PRO A 114 -53.91 17.53 -26.48
CA PRO A 114 -53.51 16.67 -27.59
C PRO A 114 -52.23 15.89 -27.23
N VAL A 115 -52.32 14.57 -27.25
CA VAL A 115 -51.18 13.68 -26.98
C VAL A 115 -50.30 13.59 -28.23
N LEU A 116 -49.13 14.24 -28.20
CA LEU A 116 -48.07 13.95 -29.17
C LEU A 116 -47.49 12.56 -28.90
N ARG A 117 -47.10 11.86 -29.97
CA ARG A 117 -46.67 10.45 -29.93
C ARG A 117 -45.48 10.26 -28.95
N PRO A 118 -45.45 9.18 -28.15
CA PRO A 118 -44.43 8.93 -27.12
C PRO A 118 -42.98 9.02 -27.61
N HIS A 119 -42.73 8.60 -28.86
CA HIS A 119 -41.39 8.65 -29.45
C HIS A 119 -40.90 10.09 -29.71
N VAL A 120 -41.81 11.01 -30.02
CA VAL A 120 -41.47 12.44 -30.19
C VAL A 120 -41.16 13.08 -28.84
N MET A 121 -41.85 12.65 -27.77
CA MET A 121 -41.54 13.09 -26.40
C MET A 121 -40.19 12.58 -25.91
N GLN A 122 -39.83 11.33 -26.24
CA GLN A 122 -38.52 10.76 -25.91
C GLN A 122 -37.40 11.48 -26.68
N TRP A 123 -37.57 11.68 -27.99
CA TRP A 123 -36.62 12.44 -28.79
C TRP A 123 -36.49 13.90 -28.34
N LEU A 124 -37.60 14.59 -28.00
CA LEU A 124 -37.56 15.95 -27.46
C LEU A 124 -36.86 16.02 -26.10
N SER A 125 -37.02 14.99 -25.27
CA SER A 125 -36.29 14.85 -23.99
C SER A 125 -34.79 14.69 -24.21
N GLU A 126 -34.38 13.85 -25.16
CA GLU A 126 -32.98 13.64 -25.55
C GLU A 126 -32.36 14.89 -26.19
N LEU A 127 -33.10 15.59 -27.06
CA LEU A 127 -32.66 16.84 -27.66
C LEU A 127 -32.47 17.93 -26.58
N ARG A 128 -33.37 18.00 -25.59
CA ARG A 128 -33.30 18.98 -24.51
C ARG A 128 -32.12 18.72 -23.56
N SER A 129 -31.78 17.45 -23.29
CA SER A 129 -30.61 17.12 -22.46
C SER A 129 -29.28 17.42 -23.15
N HIS A 130 -29.25 17.42 -24.49
CA HIS A 130 -28.07 17.81 -25.28
C HIS A 130 -27.93 19.34 -25.43
N LEU A 131 -29.06 20.05 -25.53
CA LEU A 131 -29.08 21.52 -25.69
C LEU A 131 -28.87 22.29 -24.38
N ASP A 132 -29.25 21.71 -23.24
CA ASP A 132 -29.06 22.32 -21.91
C ASP A 132 -28.63 21.24 -20.89
N PRO A 133 -27.33 20.85 -20.88
CA PRO A 133 -26.85 19.83 -19.97
C PRO A 133 -27.04 20.29 -18.53
N PRO A 134 -27.69 19.49 -17.65
CA PRO A 134 -27.90 19.90 -16.27
C PRO A 134 -26.55 20.18 -15.61
N LYS A 135 -26.35 21.41 -15.12
CA LYS A 135 -25.16 21.79 -14.36
C LYS A 135 -24.96 20.77 -13.23
N ARG A 136 -23.89 19.96 -13.31
CA ARG A 136 -23.52 18.99 -12.27
C ARG A 136 -23.38 19.72 -10.94
N LYS A 137 -24.32 19.49 -10.02
CA LYS A 137 -24.14 19.87 -8.61
C LYS A 137 -22.98 19.02 -8.07
N PRO A 138 -21.95 19.62 -7.44
CA PRO A 138 -20.93 18.83 -6.74
C PRO A 138 -21.64 18.03 -5.65
N SER A 139 -21.49 16.71 -5.68
CA SER A 139 -22.16 15.85 -4.70
C SER A 139 -21.44 16.00 -3.36
N THR A 140 -22.16 16.38 -2.32
CA THR A 140 -21.67 16.40 -0.93
C THR A 140 -21.57 15.00 -0.34
N THR A 141 -21.25 14.00 -1.16
CA THR A 141 -21.37 12.60 -0.77
C THR A 141 -20.14 12.21 0.03
N THR A 142 -20.32 11.99 1.33
CA THR A 142 -19.30 11.50 2.25
C THR A 142 -18.80 10.10 1.90
N TYR A 143 -19.39 9.41 0.91
CA TYR A 143 -19.04 8.05 0.53
C TYR A 143 -19.03 7.87 -1.00
N ALA A 144 -18.20 6.95 -1.48
CA ALA A 144 -18.15 6.49 -2.87
C ALA A 144 -17.81 4.98 -2.92
N LEU A 145 -18.07 4.34 -4.07
CA LEU A 145 -17.62 2.97 -4.34
C LEU A 145 -16.28 2.98 -5.06
N TYR A 146 -15.29 2.27 -4.50
CA TYR A 146 -14.00 1.98 -5.12
C TYR A 146 -13.93 0.50 -5.46
N TRP A 147 -13.30 0.20 -6.59
CA TRP A 147 -13.21 -1.14 -7.15
C TRP A 147 -11.75 -1.55 -7.20
N LEU A 148 -11.45 -2.71 -6.61
CA LEU A 148 -10.09 -3.22 -6.56
C LEU A 148 -10.01 -4.51 -7.37
N LEU A 149 -9.19 -4.48 -8.41
CA LEU A 149 -8.91 -5.60 -9.29
C LEU A 149 -7.67 -6.35 -8.81
N GLU A 150 -7.84 -7.64 -8.49
CA GLU A 150 -6.77 -8.53 -8.04
C GLU A 150 -6.62 -9.67 -9.04
N LEU A 151 -5.42 -9.84 -9.62
CA LEU A 151 -5.16 -10.91 -10.60
C LEU A 151 -4.91 -12.28 -9.93
N ASN A 152 -4.38 -12.28 -8.70
CA ASN A 152 -3.95 -13.48 -7.98
C ASN A 152 -4.60 -13.54 -6.58
N SER A 153 -5.89 -13.87 -6.52
CA SER A 153 -6.55 -14.13 -5.24
C SER A 153 -6.26 -15.55 -4.76
N ARG A 154 -5.87 -15.73 -3.49
CA ARG A 154 -5.63 -17.08 -2.91
C ARG A 154 -6.88 -17.96 -2.88
N ARG A 155 -8.07 -17.38 -3.06
CA ARG A 155 -9.36 -18.06 -2.97
C ARG A 155 -9.96 -18.44 -4.33
N HIS A 156 -9.50 -17.83 -5.42
CA HIS A 156 -10.10 -17.97 -6.75
C HIS A 156 -9.02 -18.34 -7.78
N GLN A 157 -9.37 -19.16 -8.78
CA GLN A 157 -8.48 -19.55 -9.88
C GLN A 157 -8.47 -18.51 -11.03
N GLY A 158 -8.64 -17.22 -10.73
CA GLY A 158 -8.77 -16.16 -11.73
C GLY A 158 -8.84 -14.74 -11.16
N PRO A 159 -9.00 -13.72 -12.02
CA PRO A 159 -9.07 -12.32 -11.60
C PRO A 159 -10.37 -12.01 -10.86
N VAL A 160 -10.24 -11.36 -9.70
CA VAL A 160 -11.34 -11.00 -8.82
C VAL A 160 -11.47 -9.49 -8.71
N LEU A 161 -12.70 -9.00 -8.72
CA LEU A 161 -13.02 -7.60 -8.50
C LEU A 161 -13.72 -7.43 -7.15
N SER A 162 -13.08 -6.79 -6.18
CA SER A 162 -13.68 -6.50 -4.88
C SER A 162 -14.25 -5.08 -4.83
N CYS A 163 -15.41 -4.94 -4.16
CA CYS A 163 -16.07 -3.65 -4.00
C CYS A 163 -15.84 -3.08 -2.60
N ARG A 164 -15.37 -1.84 -2.54
CA ARG A 164 -15.04 -1.13 -1.30
C ARG A 164 -15.86 0.15 -1.19
N LYS A 165 -16.43 0.39 -0.01
CA LYS A 165 -17.07 1.65 0.32
C LYS A 165 -16.05 2.60 0.94
N ALA A 166 -15.63 3.60 0.18
CA ALA A 166 -14.72 4.64 0.60
C ALA A 166 -15.48 5.78 1.30
N ARG A 167 -14.95 6.29 2.40
CA ARG A 167 -15.40 7.51 3.07
C ARG A 167 -14.51 8.68 2.64
N LEU A 168 -15.12 9.73 2.09
CA LEU A 168 -14.40 10.89 1.57
C LEU A 168 -14.42 12.04 2.58
N ASN A 169 -13.29 12.75 2.69
CA ASN A 169 -13.21 14.02 3.41
C ASN A 169 -13.74 15.18 2.53
N ASN A 170 -13.76 16.40 3.08
CA ASN A 170 -14.21 17.59 2.35
C ASN A 170 -13.30 17.97 1.16
N MET A 171 -12.10 17.39 1.07
CA MET A 171 -11.15 17.56 -0.03
C MET A 171 -11.25 16.43 -1.07
N GLY A 172 -12.15 15.46 -0.87
CA GLY A 172 -12.36 14.32 -1.78
C GLY A 172 -11.38 13.15 -1.58
N GLU A 173 -10.57 13.16 -0.53
CA GLU A 173 -9.62 12.09 -0.24
C GLU A 173 -10.26 11.00 0.62
N CYS A 174 -9.85 9.75 0.40
CA CYS A 174 -10.33 8.59 1.13
C CYS A 174 -9.73 8.55 2.55
N THR A 175 -10.60 8.53 3.56
CA THR A 175 -10.23 8.49 4.99
C THR A 175 -10.49 7.15 5.65
N ASP A 176 -11.47 6.40 5.16
CA ASP A 176 -11.83 5.09 5.67
C ASP A 176 -12.38 4.22 4.54
N LEU A 177 -12.17 2.91 4.63
CA LEU A 177 -12.49 1.97 3.57
C LEU A 177 -12.96 0.63 4.15
N ALA A 178 -14.19 0.25 3.82
CA ALA A 178 -14.78 -1.02 4.24
C ALA A 178 -15.17 -1.87 3.03
N LEU A 179 -15.08 -3.20 3.18
CA LEU A 179 -15.67 -4.13 2.20
C LEU A 179 -17.18 -3.89 2.10
N TRP A 180 -17.72 -3.89 0.88
CA TRP A 180 -19.14 -3.65 0.65
C TRP A 180 -19.75 -4.69 -0.29
N TYR A 181 -20.84 -5.30 0.14
CA TYR A 181 -21.41 -6.50 -0.50
C TYR A 181 -22.95 -6.45 -0.65
N ASN A 182 -23.63 -5.37 -0.26
CA ASN A 182 -25.09 -5.25 -0.36
C ASN A 182 -25.55 -4.80 -1.77
N PHE A 183 -25.17 -5.57 -2.79
CA PHE A 183 -25.37 -5.23 -4.21
C PHE A 183 -26.85 -5.29 -4.61
N GLU A 184 -27.56 -6.36 -4.27
CA GLU A 184 -28.99 -6.49 -4.64
C GLU A 184 -29.88 -5.43 -3.99
N GLY A 185 -29.60 -5.11 -2.71
CA GLY A 185 -30.31 -4.06 -1.99
C GLY A 185 -30.10 -2.70 -2.66
N ALA A 186 -28.88 -2.42 -3.11
CA ALA A 186 -28.57 -1.21 -3.84
C ALA A 186 -29.23 -1.12 -5.22
N LEU A 187 -29.40 -2.23 -5.95
CA LEU A 187 -30.12 -2.20 -7.23
C LEU A 187 -31.64 -1.99 -7.06
N ARG A 188 -32.21 -2.44 -5.94
CA ARG A 188 -33.63 -2.21 -5.60
C ARG A 188 -33.89 -0.79 -5.10
N ARG A 189 -33.00 -0.26 -4.24
CA ARG A 189 -33.09 1.08 -3.66
C ARG A 189 -31.69 1.70 -3.61
N PRO A 190 -31.27 2.41 -4.68
CA PRO A 190 -29.91 2.92 -4.78
C PRO A 190 -29.60 3.94 -3.68
N PRO A 191 -28.55 3.70 -2.87
CA PRO A 191 -28.00 4.70 -1.96
C PRO A 191 -27.52 5.94 -2.71
N SER A 192 -27.46 7.08 -2.02
CA SER A 192 -27.05 8.37 -2.60
C SER A 192 -25.60 8.41 -3.13
N PHE A 193 -24.78 7.43 -2.80
CA PHE A 193 -23.39 7.30 -3.25
C PHE A 193 -23.19 6.36 -4.45
N ILE A 194 -24.26 5.80 -4.99
CA ILE A 194 -24.24 4.91 -6.15
C ILE A 194 -24.92 5.62 -7.31
N ASP A 195 -24.18 5.86 -8.39
CA ASP A 195 -24.69 6.52 -9.60
C ASP A 195 -25.26 5.50 -10.62
N GLU A 196 -25.72 6.00 -11.78
CA GLU A 196 -26.24 5.13 -12.84
C GLU A 196 -25.17 4.24 -13.49
N THR A 197 -23.91 4.71 -13.55
CA THR A 197 -22.79 3.93 -14.09
C THR A 197 -22.46 2.77 -13.17
N ASP A 198 -22.42 3.00 -11.86
CA ASP A 198 -22.24 1.99 -10.82
C ASP A 198 -23.36 0.94 -10.88
N GLN A 199 -24.61 1.35 -11.05
CA GLN A 199 -25.73 0.41 -11.21
C GLN A 199 -25.61 -0.44 -12.47
N ARG A 200 -25.14 0.14 -13.60
CA ARG A 200 -24.91 -0.60 -14.85
C ARG A 200 -23.80 -1.63 -14.70
N ALA A 201 -22.69 -1.24 -14.06
CA ALA A 201 -21.58 -2.16 -13.77
C ALA A 201 -22.02 -3.28 -12.82
N LEU A 202 -22.71 -2.97 -11.73
CA LEU A 202 -23.22 -3.93 -10.75
C LEU A 202 -24.17 -4.97 -11.38
N ARG A 203 -25.09 -4.54 -12.25
CA ARG A 203 -25.99 -5.46 -12.95
C ARG A 203 -25.24 -6.45 -13.83
N ARG A 204 -24.19 -5.99 -14.53
CA ARG A 204 -23.34 -6.83 -15.40
C ARG A 204 -22.55 -7.85 -14.58
N LEU A 205 -21.94 -7.40 -13.48
CA LEU A 205 -21.16 -8.25 -12.59
C LEU A 205 -22.03 -9.32 -11.90
N LEU A 206 -23.23 -8.96 -11.43
CA LEU A 206 -24.15 -9.92 -10.80
C LEU A 206 -24.77 -10.94 -11.78
N LEU A 207 -24.82 -10.62 -13.08
CA LEU A 207 -25.21 -11.59 -14.11
C LEU A 207 -24.12 -12.63 -14.37
N GLU A 208 -22.87 -12.26 -14.15
CA GLU A 208 -21.72 -13.15 -14.29
C GLU A 208 -21.55 -14.03 -13.05
N ASP A 209 -21.61 -13.40 -11.86
CA ASP A 209 -21.49 -14.07 -10.56
C ASP A 209 -22.64 -13.66 -9.61
N PRO A 210 -23.72 -14.47 -9.55
CA PRO A 210 -24.82 -14.25 -8.63
C PRO A 210 -24.46 -14.39 -7.14
N TYR A 211 -23.37 -15.11 -6.83
CA TYR A 211 -22.97 -15.41 -5.45
C TYR A 211 -22.10 -14.31 -4.82
N ALA A 212 -21.59 -13.38 -5.64
CA ALA A 212 -20.78 -12.24 -5.21
C ALA A 212 -21.38 -11.42 -4.06
N SER A 213 -22.72 -11.39 -3.92
CA SER A 213 -23.40 -10.70 -2.81
C SER A 213 -23.09 -11.29 -1.42
N GLN A 214 -22.56 -12.50 -1.34
CA GLN A 214 -22.17 -13.16 -0.09
C GLN A 214 -20.69 -12.93 0.25
N THR A 215 -19.84 -12.75 -0.75
CA THR A 215 -18.38 -12.64 -0.62
C THR A 215 -17.89 -11.20 -0.68
N GLY A 216 -18.61 -10.30 -1.37
CA GLY A 216 -18.16 -8.93 -1.67
C GLY A 216 -17.13 -8.86 -2.80
N GLU A 217 -16.94 -9.97 -3.50
CA GLU A 217 -15.94 -10.22 -4.53
C GLU A 217 -16.65 -10.79 -5.75
N PHE A 218 -16.33 -10.29 -6.95
CA PHE A 218 -16.87 -10.75 -8.22
C PHE A 218 -15.80 -11.49 -9.02
N ASP A 219 -16.12 -12.70 -9.48
CA ASP A 219 -15.36 -13.32 -10.55
C ASP A 219 -15.65 -12.61 -11.87
N LEU A 220 -14.59 -12.13 -12.54
CA LEU A 220 -14.71 -11.47 -13.84
C LEU A 220 -14.81 -12.55 -14.93
N GLY A 221 -16.00 -13.13 -15.07
CA GLY A 221 -16.27 -14.11 -16.12
C GLY A 221 -16.24 -13.51 -17.53
N PRO A 222 -16.19 -14.38 -18.56
CA PRO A 222 -15.90 -13.99 -19.93
C PRO A 222 -17.05 -13.29 -20.66
N ARG A 223 -18.28 -13.22 -20.12
CA ARG A 223 -19.41 -12.63 -20.89
C ARG A 223 -19.62 -11.14 -20.61
N HIS A 224 -19.49 -10.73 -19.35
CA HIS A 224 -19.77 -9.36 -18.95
C HIS A 224 -18.60 -8.66 -18.26
N GLY A 225 -17.50 -9.36 -17.97
CA GLY A 225 -16.34 -8.81 -17.28
C GLY A 225 -15.73 -7.61 -17.98
N ALA A 226 -15.40 -7.72 -19.27
CA ALA A 226 -14.79 -6.62 -20.03
C ALA A 226 -15.69 -5.38 -20.09
N ALA A 227 -16.97 -5.55 -20.41
CA ALA A 227 -17.93 -4.44 -20.43
C ALA A 227 -18.09 -3.77 -19.05
N ALA A 228 -18.00 -4.52 -17.96
CA ALA A 228 -18.01 -3.97 -16.61
C ALA A 228 -16.72 -3.18 -16.33
N LEU A 229 -15.55 -3.72 -16.67
CA LEU A 229 -14.27 -3.03 -16.50
C LEU A 229 -14.20 -1.73 -17.31
N THR A 230 -14.68 -1.71 -18.56
CA THR A 230 -14.75 -0.49 -19.37
C THR A 230 -15.53 0.62 -18.66
N LEU A 231 -16.70 0.27 -18.10
CA LEU A 231 -17.53 1.21 -17.36
C LEU A 231 -16.82 1.73 -16.11
N LEU A 232 -16.20 0.83 -15.34
CA LEU A 232 -15.55 1.16 -14.07
C LEU A 232 -14.27 1.98 -14.26
N ALA A 233 -13.43 1.64 -15.23
CA ALA A 233 -12.24 2.42 -15.59
C ALA A 233 -12.63 3.85 -15.99
N GLY A 234 -13.73 4.02 -16.73
CA GLY A 234 -14.27 5.33 -17.09
C GLY A 234 -14.74 6.19 -15.90
N THR A 235 -14.95 5.59 -14.72
CA THR A 235 -15.31 6.35 -13.51
C THR A 235 -14.10 6.93 -12.76
N GLY A 236 -12.88 6.44 -13.06
CA GLY A 236 -11.68 6.78 -12.27
C GLY A 236 -11.69 6.22 -10.84
N ARG A 237 -12.50 5.20 -10.56
CA ARG A 237 -12.63 4.53 -9.24
C ARG A 237 -12.22 3.06 -9.27
N LEU A 238 -11.58 2.61 -10.34
CA LEU A 238 -11.02 1.27 -10.51
C LEU A 238 -9.52 1.31 -10.21
N PHE A 239 -9.02 0.38 -9.40
CA PHE A 239 -7.63 0.33 -8.96
C PHE A 239 -7.09 -1.09 -9.11
N GLY A 240 -5.81 -1.22 -9.49
CA GLY A 240 -5.15 -2.52 -9.64
C GLY A 240 -4.29 -2.86 -8.43
N ASN A 241 -4.48 -4.06 -7.86
CA ASN A 241 -3.76 -4.66 -6.72
C ASN A 241 -3.83 -3.91 -5.38
N ALA A 242 -3.66 -2.58 -5.36
CA ALA A 242 -3.70 -1.75 -4.17
C ALA A 242 -4.30 -0.37 -4.46
N LEU A 243 -4.98 0.20 -3.46
CA LEU A 243 -5.56 1.56 -3.54
C LEU A 243 -4.53 2.68 -3.38
N THR A 244 -3.28 2.34 -3.02
CA THR A 244 -2.14 3.28 -3.08
C THR A 244 -1.75 3.61 -4.52
N ASN A 245 -2.14 2.75 -5.47
CA ASN A 245 -1.88 2.98 -6.88
C ASN A 245 -2.88 4.01 -7.43
N PRO A 246 -2.52 4.76 -8.49
CA PRO A 246 -3.47 5.57 -9.23
C PRO A 246 -4.63 4.72 -9.77
N ALA A 247 -5.77 5.37 -10.03
CA ALA A 247 -6.89 4.69 -10.65
C ALA A 247 -6.54 4.25 -12.08
N LEU A 248 -6.87 3.01 -12.41
CA LEU A 248 -6.71 2.42 -13.73
C LEU A 248 -7.56 3.16 -14.76
N ARG A 249 -6.93 3.45 -15.90
CA ARG A 249 -7.56 4.10 -17.05
C ARG A 249 -7.73 3.10 -18.19
N LEU A 250 -8.73 3.35 -19.03
CA LEU A 250 -8.86 2.60 -20.27
C LEU A 250 -7.71 3.00 -21.20
N GLY A 251 -6.87 2.03 -21.56
CA GLY A 251 -5.81 2.20 -22.54
C GLY A 251 -6.25 1.76 -23.94
N ASP A 252 -5.46 2.11 -24.94
CA ASP A 252 -5.67 1.67 -26.33
C ASP A 252 -5.42 0.16 -26.47
N ASN A 253 -5.94 -0.43 -27.55
CA ASN A 253 -5.66 -1.82 -27.90
C ASN A 253 -4.15 -2.03 -28.09
N ARG A 254 -3.61 -3.11 -27.51
CA ARG A 254 -2.21 -3.49 -27.69
C ARG A 254 -2.10 -4.76 -28.55
N PRO A 255 -1.22 -4.81 -29.56
CA PRO A 255 -0.92 -6.07 -30.25
C PRO A 255 -0.24 -7.04 -29.27
N GLY A 256 -0.69 -8.29 -29.28
CA GLY A 256 -0.16 -9.38 -28.47
C GLY A 256 0.34 -10.55 -29.32
N THR A 257 1.54 -11.03 -29.03
CA THR A 257 2.13 -12.21 -29.67
C THR A 257 2.37 -13.29 -28.62
N LEU A 258 1.87 -14.50 -28.86
CA LEU A 258 2.15 -15.65 -27.99
C LEU A 258 3.56 -16.17 -28.28
N THR A 259 4.39 -16.24 -27.24
CA THR A 259 5.77 -16.73 -27.30
C THR A 259 5.94 -17.87 -26.30
N TRP A 260 6.89 -18.77 -26.54
CA TRP A 260 7.24 -19.82 -25.59
C TRP A 260 8.50 -19.40 -24.85
N LYS A 261 8.41 -19.34 -23.52
CA LYS A 261 9.52 -19.02 -22.63
C LYS A 261 9.98 -20.26 -21.91
N VAL A 262 11.24 -20.23 -21.49
CA VAL A 262 11.93 -21.35 -20.85
C VAL A 262 12.05 -21.02 -19.37
N SER A 263 11.73 -21.93 -18.47
CA SER A 263 11.92 -21.77 -17.04
C SER A 263 13.36 -22.12 -16.64
N LYS A 264 13.75 -21.83 -15.40
CA LYS A 264 15.06 -22.24 -14.86
C LYS A 264 15.31 -23.76 -14.97
N GLY A 265 14.24 -24.56 -14.86
CA GLY A 265 14.30 -26.02 -14.98
C GLY A 265 14.36 -26.54 -16.42
N GLY A 266 14.41 -25.66 -17.43
CA GLY A 266 14.37 -26.03 -18.85
C GLY A 266 12.97 -26.33 -19.39
N GLU A 267 11.95 -26.27 -18.53
CA GLU A 267 10.55 -26.45 -18.93
C GLU A 267 10.05 -25.24 -19.73
N GLN A 268 9.21 -25.47 -20.71
CA GLN A 268 8.66 -24.40 -21.53
C GLN A 268 7.24 -24.05 -21.12
N TYR A 269 6.94 -22.76 -21.09
CA TYR A 269 5.60 -22.27 -20.81
C TYR A 269 5.23 -21.16 -21.81
N PRO A 270 3.96 -21.08 -22.22
CA PRO A 270 3.50 -20.04 -23.10
C PRO A 270 3.34 -18.72 -22.34
N ALA A 271 3.80 -17.64 -22.95
CA ALA A 271 3.69 -16.29 -22.43
C ALA A 271 3.18 -15.36 -23.54
N LEU A 272 2.19 -14.54 -23.21
CA LEU A 272 1.75 -13.48 -24.09
C LEU A 272 2.70 -12.30 -23.94
N GLU A 273 3.25 -11.77 -25.04
CA GLU A 273 4.03 -10.54 -25.05
C GLU A 273 3.25 -9.44 -25.77
N THR A 274 3.26 -8.23 -25.22
CA THR A 274 2.52 -7.08 -25.75
C THR A 274 3.49 -5.94 -26.05
N THR A 275 3.14 -5.10 -27.03
CA THR A 275 3.87 -3.85 -27.31
C THR A 275 2.91 -2.68 -27.19
N PRO A 276 3.03 -1.79 -26.18
CA PRO A 276 3.98 -1.81 -25.07
C PRO A 276 3.79 -2.99 -24.10
N ALA A 277 4.84 -3.34 -23.35
CA ALA A 277 4.83 -4.46 -22.40
C ALA A 277 3.78 -4.26 -21.29
N ALA A 278 3.13 -5.35 -20.86
CA ALA A 278 2.11 -5.35 -19.82
C ALA A 278 2.60 -6.06 -18.55
N SER A 279 2.02 -5.71 -17.41
CA SER A 279 2.33 -6.32 -16.11
C SER A 279 1.51 -7.58 -15.81
N GLY A 280 0.37 -7.76 -16.49
CA GLY A 280 -0.49 -8.92 -16.30
C GLY A 280 -1.60 -9.02 -17.33
N TYR A 281 -2.33 -10.15 -17.31
CA TYR A 281 -3.34 -10.50 -18.31
C TYR A 281 -4.63 -10.95 -17.65
N LEU A 282 -5.78 -10.60 -18.26
CA LEU A 282 -7.11 -11.02 -17.82
C LEU A 282 -7.81 -11.84 -18.92
N PRO A 283 -8.19 -13.09 -18.67
CA PRO A 283 -8.90 -13.93 -19.63
C PRO A 283 -10.41 -13.64 -19.60
N LEU A 284 -10.85 -12.59 -20.31
CA LEU A 284 -12.27 -12.20 -20.42
C LEU A 284 -12.89 -12.75 -21.71
N ASP A 285 -13.83 -12.00 -22.33
CA ASP A 285 -14.36 -12.27 -23.68
C ASP A 285 -13.24 -12.26 -24.74
N ILE A 286 -12.31 -11.33 -24.56
CA ILE A 286 -11.01 -11.24 -25.20
C ILE A 286 -9.96 -11.09 -24.08
N THR A 287 -8.70 -11.38 -24.37
CA THR A 287 -7.64 -11.18 -23.37
C THR A 287 -7.38 -9.69 -23.20
N TRP A 288 -7.37 -9.22 -21.95
CA TRP A 288 -7.03 -7.84 -21.61
C TRP A 288 -5.65 -7.78 -20.96
N TYR A 289 -4.94 -6.67 -21.15
CA TYR A 289 -3.72 -6.35 -20.44
C TYR A 289 -4.02 -5.48 -19.22
N LEU A 290 -3.17 -5.61 -18.20
CA LEU A 290 -3.04 -4.69 -17.09
C LEU A 290 -1.60 -4.18 -17.05
N ASP A 291 -1.42 -2.87 -17.08
CA ASP A 291 -0.12 -2.21 -17.00
C ASP A 291 -0.02 -1.42 -15.68
N GLY A 292 0.82 -1.90 -14.77
CA GLY A 292 1.05 -1.28 -13.48
C GLY A 292 1.94 -0.05 -13.53
N GLU A 293 2.72 0.16 -14.61
CA GLU A 293 3.55 1.35 -14.77
C GLU A 293 2.74 2.51 -15.33
N SER A 294 2.00 2.29 -16.42
CA SER A 294 1.14 3.32 -17.01
C SER A 294 -0.22 3.46 -16.31
N GLN A 295 -0.59 2.50 -15.45
CA GLN A 295 -1.91 2.40 -14.81
C GLN A 295 -3.04 2.33 -15.84
N GLU A 296 -2.82 1.53 -16.88
CA GLU A 296 -3.75 1.32 -17.97
C GLU A 296 -4.27 -0.12 -17.97
N ILE A 297 -5.50 -0.26 -18.45
CA ILE A 297 -6.13 -1.55 -18.70
C ILE A 297 -6.84 -1.49 -20.04
N GLY A 298 -6.67 -2.52 -20.87
CA GLY A 298 -7.24 -2.51 -22.21
C GLY A 298 -7.19 -3.87 -22.90
N PRO A 299 -7.83 -4.00 -24.06
CA PRO A 299 -7.86 -5.25 -24.81
C PRO A 299 -6.52 -5.53 -25.51
N ILE A 300 -6.24 -6.81 -25.72
CA ILE A 300 -5.09 -7.29 -26.48
C ILE A 300 -5.59 -7.87 -27.79
N ASP A 301 -5.08 -7.34 -28.89
CA ASP A 301 -5.37 -7.85 -30.23
C ASP A 301 -4.39 -8.98 -30.55
N THR A 302 -4.93 -10.16 -30.85
CA THR A 302 -4.16 -11.34 -31.23
C THR A 302 -4.76 -11.97 -32.49
N ASP A 303 -3.92 -12.50 -33.37
CA ASP A 303 -4.35 -13.17 -34.62
C ASP A 303 -4.95 -14.57 -34.40
N MET A 304 -5.18 -14.97 -33.15
CA MET A 304 -5.65 -16.31 -32.78
C MET A 304 -7.02 -16.31 -32.08
N PRO A 305 -7.81 -17.38 -32.22
CA PRO A 305 -9.07 -17.51 -31.49
C PRO A 305 -8.86 -17.47 -29.98
N VAL A 306 -9.68 -16.68 -29.26
CA VAL A 306 -9.56 -16.48 -27.80
C VAL A 306 -9.58 -17.79 -27.01
N THR A 307 -10.38 -18.77 -27.45
CA THR A 307 -10.44 -20.09 -26.79
C THR A 307 -9.11 -20.82 -26.86
N VAL A 308 -8.44 -20.78 -28.02
CA VAL A 308 -7.13 -21.42 -28.21
C VAL A 308 -6.06 -20.68 -27.41
N LEU A 309 -6.05 -19.35 -27.45
CA LEU A 309 -5.12 -18.53 -26.66
C LEU A 309 -5.25 -18.83 -25.16
N ARG A 310 -6.48 -18.88 -24.64
CA ARG A 310 -6.75 -19.18 -23.23
C ARG A 310 -6.25 -20.57 -22.86
N ASP A 311 -6.56 -21.58 -23.66
CA ASP A 311 -6.19 -22.95 -23.35
C ASP A 311 -4.67 -23.14 -23.44
N LEU A 312 -3.99 -22.45 -24.37
CA LEU A 312 -2.53 -22.40 -24.42
C LEU A 312 -1.94 -21.70 -23.20
N LEU A 313 -2.41 -20.52 -22.81
CA LEU A 313 -1.91 -19.81 -21.62
C LEU A 313 -2.12 -20.56 -20.30
N GLN A 314 -3.05 -21.52 -20.27
CA GLN A 314 -3.28 -22.42 -19.14
C GLN A 314 -2.46 -23.72 -19.21
N ALA A 315 -1.66 -23.92 -20.25
CA ALA A 315 -0.81 -25.09 -20.37
C ALA A 315 0.17 -25.16 -19.19
N PRO A 316 0.33 -26.34 -18.58
CA PRO A 316 1.36 -26.53 -17.56
C PRO A 316 2.77 -26.33 -18.17
N PRO A 317 3.80 -26.04 -17.36
CA PRO A 317 5.18 -26.09 -17.82
C PRO A 317 5.48 -27.45 -18.47
N LEU A 318 5.97 -27.43 -19.71
CA LEU A 318 6.19 -28.61 -20.54
C LEU A 318 7.67 -29.00 -20.49
N ASN A 319 7.97 -30.27 -20.25
CA ASN A 319 9.33 -30.77 -20.44
C ASN A 319 9.68 -30.91 -21.93
N ALA A 320 10.94 -31.20 -22.25
CA ALA A 320 11.41 -31.29 -23.66
C ALA A 320 10.63 -32.31 -24.52
N GLN A 321 10.22 -33.45 -23.93
CA GLN A 321 9.46 -34.48 -24.66
C GLN A 321 8.03 -34.02 -24.93
N GLU A 322 7.36 -33.43 -23.93
CA GLU A 322 6.00 -32.88 -24.04
C GLU A 322 5.95 -31.69 -25.00
N ALA A 323 6.95 -30.80 -24.95
CA ALA A 323 7.11 -29.68 -25.87
C ALA A 323 7.25 -30.16 -27.33
N THR A 324 8.01 -31.23 -27.56
CA THR A 324 8.17 -31.85 -28.90
C THR A 324 6.84 -32.42 -29.38
N LEU A 325 6.12 -33.16 -28.52
CA LEU A 325 4.81 -33.73 -28.85
C LEU A 325 3.77 -32.64 -29.18
N LEU A 326 3.73 -31.57 -28.36
CA LEU A 326 2.82 -30.45 -28.59
C LEU A 326 3.14 -29.72 -29.89
N ARG A 327 4.43 -29.52 -30.20
CA ARG A 327 4.86 -28.94 -31.47
C ARG A 327 4.37 -29.78 -32.66
N GLU A 328 4.61 -31.09 -32.65
CA GLU A 328 4.16 -31.97 -33.75
C GLU A 328 2.64 -31.92 -33.93
N MET A 329 1.89 -31.90 -32.82
CA MET A 329 0.43 -31.78 -32.86
C MET A 329 -0.04 -30.42 -33.43
N LEU A 330 0.60 -29.32 -33.04
CA LEU A 330 0.31 -27.98 -33.53
C LEU A 330 0.68 -27.84 -35.01
N GLU A 331 1.82 -28.36 -35.44
CA GLU A 331 2.24 -28.35 -36.85
C GLU A 331 1.28 -29.14 -37.75
N GLN A 332 0.74 -30.26 -37.26
CA GLN A 332 -0.24 -31.07 -38.01
C GLN A 332 -1.64 -30.43 -38.05
N SER A 333 -2.10 -29.86 -36.94
CA SER A 333 -3.50 -29.44 -36.76
C SER A 333 -3.73 -27.94 -37.00
N ALA A 334 -2.71 -27.10 -36.77
CA ALA A 334 -2.79 -25.65 -36.81
C ALA A 334 -1.41 -25.01 -37.10
N PRO A 335 -0.86 -25.16 -38.32
CA PRO A 335 0.52 -24.74 -38.67
C PRO A 335 0.79 -23.22 -38.61
N GLY A 336 -0.23 -22.40 -38.32
CA GLY A 336 -0.09 -20.95 -38.10
C GLY A 336 0.06 -20.53 -36.63
N LEU A 337 0.00 -21.47 -35.67
CA LEU A 337 0.16 -21.16 -34.25
C LEU A 337 1.63 -21.26 -33.80
N PRO A 338 2.08 -20.39 -32.88
CA PRO A 338 3.44 -20.46 -32.35
C PRO A 338 3.62 -21.73 -31.50
N ALA A 339 4.61 -22.55 -31.87
CA ALA A 339 4.91 -23.83 -31.24
C ALA A 339 6.10 -23.75 -30.25
N PRO A 340 6.14 -24.60 -29.21
CA PRO A 340 7.28 -24.70 -28.28
C PRO A 340 8.59 -24.99 -29.01
N VAL A 341 9.72 -24.42 -28.59
CA VAL A 341 11.03 -24.63 -29.22
C VAL A 341 11.54 -26.05 -28.94
N THR A 342 12.15 -26.72 -29.92
CA THR A 342 12.62 -28.11 -29.76
C THR A 342 13.90 -28.22 -28.93
N ASP A 343 14.80 -27.24 -29.01
CA ASP A 343 16.00 -27.17 -28.18
C ASP A 343 16.19 -25.74 -27.62
N PRO A 344 15.38 -25.35 -26.62
CA PRO A 344 15.41 -24.00 -26.06
C PRO A 344 16.77 -23.64 -25.45
N GLU A 345 17.53 -24.63 -24.97
CA GLU A 345 18.78 -24.37 -24.26
C GLU A 345 19.94 -23.99 -25.19
N GLN A 346 19.90 -24.37 -26.48
CA GLN A 346 20.93 -24.05 -27.45
C GLN A 346 20.86 -22.59 -27.95
N GLU A 347 19.67 -21.98 -27.95
CA GLU A 347 19.51 -20.58 -28.36
C GLU A 347 19.90 -19.58 -27.26
N LEU A 348 19.96 -20.04 -25.99
CA LEU A 348 20.34 -19.18 -24.88
C LEU A 348 21.84 -18.85 -24.95
N ARG A 349 22.15 -17.57 -24.72
CA ARG A 349 23.52 -17.10 -24.61
C ARG A 349 24.25 -17.81 -23.48
N GLU A 350 25.37 -18.46 -23.80
CA GLU A 350 26.22 -19.13 -22.81
C GLU A 350 27.18 -18.14 -22.13
N ILE A 351 27.18 -18.14 -20.79
CA ILE A 351 28.16 -17.43 -19.97
C ILE A 351 29.20 -18.42 -19.48
N ALA A 352 30.43 -18.25 -19.97
CA ALA A 352 31.62 -18.98 -19.53
C ALA A 352 32.58 -18.02 -18.79
N ALA A 353 32.17 -17.59 -17.59
CA ALA A 353 32.99 -16.78 -16.69
C ALA A 353 33.64 -17.67 -15.61
N PRO A 354 34.78 -17.28 -15.02
CA PRO A 354 35.32 -17.98 -13.85
C PRO A 354 34.40 -17.80 -12.64
N LEU A 355 34.35 -18.81 -11.77
CA LEU A 355 33.59 -18.77 -10.51
C LEU A 355 34.21 -17.76 -9.55
N GLN A 356 33.41 -16.80 -9.09
CA GLN A 356 33.69 -15.98 -7.91
C GLN A 356 32.72 -16.36 -6.79
N ALA A 357 33.25 -16.91 -5.69
CA ALA A 357 32.41 -17.24 -4.53
C ALA A 357 32.23 -15.99 -3.66
N LEU A 358 30.98 -15.62 -3.36
CA LEU A 358 30.61 -14.47 -2.55
C LEU A 358 29.92 -14.96 -1.27
N LEU A 359 30.35 -14.45 -0.11
CA LEU A 359 29.69 -14.68 1.17
C LEU A 359 29.16 -13.35 1.71
N TRP A 360 27.84 -13.24 1.78
CA TRP A 360 27.18 -12.08 2.38
C TRP A 360 26.84 -12.36 3.85
N CYS A 361 27.35 -11.57 4.79
CA CYS A 361 27.07 -11.72 6.22
C CYS A 361 26.19 -10.57 6.72
N ASP A 362 25.16 -10.87 7.49
CA ASP A 362 24.21 -9.87 7.99
C ASP A 362 23.42 -10.39 9.22
N THR A 363 22.66 -9.52 9.88
CA THR A 363 21.86 -9.81 11.08
C THR A 363 20.37 -9.60 10.80
N LEU A 364 19.57 -10.67 10.90
CA LEU A 364 18.11 -10.62 10.75
C LEU A 364 17.43 -10.12 12.03
N ALA A 365 16.50 -9.19 11.87
CA ALA A 365 15.52 -8.84 12.90
C ALA A 365 14.29 -9.75 12.80
N LEU A 366 14.00 -10.49 13.87
CA LEU A 366 12.94 -11.51 13.90
C LEU A 366 11.90 -11.18 14.97
N LEU A 367 10.68 -11.68 14.79
CA LEU A 367 9.68 -11.73 15.86
C LEU A 367 10.00 -12.83 16.87
N GLY A 368 10.61 -13.90 16.39
CA GLY A 368 11.06 -15.01 17.21
C GLY A 368 11.84 -16.05 16.42
N ILE A 369 12.57 -16.88 17.15
CA ILE A 369 13.30 -18.02 16.64
C ILE A 369 13.11 -19.21 17.58
N GLN A 370 12.86 -20.39 17.01
CA GLN A 370 12.86 -21.63 17.77
C GLN A 370 14.29 -21.99 18.21
N ALA A 371 14.43 -22.81 19.27
CA ALA A 371 15.74 -23.28 19.69
C ALA A 371 16.45 -24.00 18.54
N HIS A 372 17.68 -23.59 18.23
CA HIS A 372 18.45 -24.12 17.11
C HIS A 372 19.92 -24.24 17.49
N ARG A 373 20.45 -25.47 17.49
CA ARG A 373 21.81 -25.76 17.99
C ARG A 373 21.99 -25.19 19.39
N ASN A 374 22.94 -24.26 19.57
CA ASN A 374 23.23 -23.65 20.87
C ASN A 374 22.48 -22.31 21.06
N TYR A 375 21.62 -21.92 20.12
CA TYR A 375 20.70 -20.80 20.31
C TYR A 375 19.47 -21.27 21.08
N ALA A 376 19.21 -20.62 22.22
CA ALA A 376 17.95 -20.79 22.94
C ALA A 376 16.78 -20.19 22.14
N GLY A 377 15.58 -20.75 22.32
CA GLY A 377 14.39 -20.18 21.71
C GLY A 377 14.11 -18.78 22.28
N GLN A 378 13.97 -17.79 21.41
CA GLN A 378 13.81 -16.38 21.80
C GLN A 378 12.66 -15.73 21.04
N TRP A 379 11.86 -14.93 21.73
CA TRP A 379 10.73 -14.20 21.19
C TRP A 379 10.75 -12.76 21.67
N GLY A 380 10.38 -11.83 20.77
CA GLY A 380 10.25 -10.41 21.11
C GLY A 380 11.07 -9.48 20.21
N PRO A 381 10.96 -8.16 20.44
CA PRO A 381 11.46 -7.13 19.53
C PRO A 381 13.00 -7.07 19.43
N SER A 382 13.71 -7.67 20.39
CA SER A 382 15.17 -7.79 20.40
C SER A 382 15.69 -9.11 19.82
N CYS A 383 14.80 -9.99 19.31
CA CYS A 383 15.22 -11.26 18.72
C CYS A 383 15.99 -10.99 17.42
N ARG A 384 17.25 -11.45 17.38
CA ARG A 384 18.18 -11.28 16.26
C ARG A 384 18.83 -12.62 15.92
N PHE A 385 19.18 -12.80 14.64
CA PHE A 385 19.93 -13.96 14.19
C PHE A 385 20.93 -13.55 13.10
N ASP A 386 22.20 -13.85 13.29
CA ASP A 386 23.19 -13.63 12.21
C ASP A 386 23.21 -14.79 11.26
N TYR A 387 23.40 -14.43 10.01
CA TYR A 387 23.53 -15.39 8.95
C TYR A 387 24.63 -15.00 7.99
N ALA A 388 25.10 -16.02 7.28
CA ALA A 388 25.86 -15.88 6.07
C ALA A 388 25.05 -16.46 4.91
N GLN A 389 25.09 -15.81 3.76
CA GLN A 389 24.45 -16.24 2.52
C GLN A 389 25.54 -16.44 1.46
N PRO A 390 25.97 -17.69 1.25
CA PRO A 390 26.89 -18.01 0.16
C PRO A 390 26.17 -17.93 -1.19
N THR A 391 26.83 -17.32 -2.17
CA THR A 391 26.34 -17.13 -3.54
C THR A 391 27.49 -17.38 -4.52
N PHE A 392 27.22 -18.10 -5.61
CA PHE A 392 28.16 -18.25 -6.71
C PHE A 392 27.92 -17.18 -7.77
N VAL A 393 28.97 -16.46 -8.16
CA VAL A 393 28.89 -15.39 -9.14
C VAL A 393 29.65 -15.80 -10.40
N TYR A 394 28.95 -15.78 -11.53
CA TYR A 394 29.47 -16.06 -12.86
C TYR A 394 29.21 -14.84 -13.76
N GLY A 395 30.15 -13.89 -13.79
CA GLY A 395 29.95 -12.62 -14.50
C GLY A 395 28.74 -11.85 -13.92
N PRO A 396 27.70 -11.54 -14.72
CA PRO A 396 26.49 -10.86 -14.24
C PRO A 396 25.50 -11.77 -13.52
N ALA A 397 25.70 -13.10 -13.53
CA ALA A 397 24.76 -14.05 -12.94
C ALA A 397 25.10 -14.37 -11.48
N HIS A 398 24.10 -14.28 -10.61
CA HIS A 398 24.16 -14.66 -9.21
C HIS A 398 23.34 -15.93 -8.97
N ILE A 399 24.00 -17.00 -8.53
CA ILE A 399 23.41 -18.32 -8.35
C ILE A 399 23.44 -18.68 -6.87
N ALA A 400 22.30 -19.06 -6.32
CA ALA A 400 22.23 -19.65 -4.99
C ALA A 400 22.94 -21.01 -4.98
N ILE A 401 23.64 -21.34 -3.90
CA ILE A 401 24.46 -22.57 -3.87
C ILE A 401 23.66 -23.88 -3.86
N ASP A 402 22.35 -23.81 -3.60
CA ASP A 402 21.39 -24.91 -3.64
C ASP A 402 20.54 -24.91 -4.92
N ASP A 403 20.78 -23.96 -5.82
CA ASP A 403 20.16 -23.94 -7.14
C ASP A 403 21.03 -24.76 -8.11
N ASP A 404 20.52 -25.93 -8.52
CA ASP A 404 21.16 -26.82 -9.49
C ASP A 404 20.83 -26.45 -10.96
N SER A 405 20.04 -25.39 -11.19
CA SER A 405 19.59 -24.99 -12.52
C SER A 405 20.76 -24.52 -13.39
N ALA A 406 20.86 -25.04 -14.61
CA ALA A 406 21.83 -24.61 -15.62
C ALA A 406 21.45 -23.28 -16.28
N ILE A 407 20.16 -22.93 -16.23
CA ILE A 407 19.59 -21.70 -16.78
C ILE A 407 19.32 -20.72 -15.63
N GLN A 408 19.74 -19.47 -15.80
CA GLN A 408 19.49 -18.40 -14.84
C GLN A 408 18.93 -17.17 -15.53
N THR A 409 18.11 -16.44 -14.80
CA THR A 409 17.58 -15.14 -15.21
C THR A 409 18.45 -14.04 -14.62
N LEU A 410 19.04 -13.21 -15.48
CA LEU A 410 19.82 -12.04 -15.09
C LEU A 410 18.90 -10.93 -14.56
N ASN A 411 19.48 -9.95 -13.88
CA ASN A 411 18.73 -8.81 -13.31
C ASN A 411 18.02 -7.95 -14.38
N ASN A 412 18.46 -8.01 -15.64
CA ASN A 412 17.82 -7.35 -16.78
C ASN A 412 16.64 -8.16 -17.38
N GLY A 413 16.32 -9.33 -16.80
CA GLY A 413 15.28 -10.24 -17.29
C GLY A 413 15.73 -11.20 -18.41
N GLU A 414 16.98 -11.11 -18.87
CA GLU A 414 17.54 -12.01 -19.88
C GLU A 414 17.81 -13.38 -19.28
N MET A 415 17.43 -14.44 -19.99
CA MET A 415 17.76 -15.82 -19.60
C MET A 415 19.03 -16.27 -20.28
N VAL A 416 19.94 -16.84 -19.50
CA VAL A 416 21.27 -17.24 -19.95
C VAL A 416 21.59 -18.64 -19.45
N ARG A 417 22.36 -19.38 -20.26
CA ARG A 417 22.92 -20.67 -19.87
C ARG A 417 24.27 -20.45 -19.22
N ILE A 418 24.52 -21.02 -18.05
CA ILE A 418 25.81 -20.84 -17.36
C ILE A 418 26.62 -22.12 -17.46
N LYS A 419 27.86 -21.99 -17.93
CA LYS A 419 28.83 -23.09 -17.91
C LYS A 419 29.45 -23.20 -16.52
N ARG A 420 28.79 -23.98 -15.66
CA ARG A 420 29.20 -24.17 -14.26
C ARG A 420 30.49 -24.98 -14.14
N ASP A 421 31.41 -24.51 -13.30
CA ASP A 421 32.59 -25.27 -12.87
C ASP A 421 32.28 -25.99 -11.56
N THR A 422 31.66 -27.17 -11.69
CA THR A 422 31.24 -28.00 -10.53
C THR A 422 32.42 -28.41 -9.64
N ALA A 423 33.64 -28.50 -10.19
CA ALA A 423 34.82 -28.83 -9.41
C ALA A 423 35.29 -27.64 -8.56
N ALA A 424 35.20 -26.41 -9.08
CA ALA A 424 35.46 -25.19 -8.32
C ALA A 424 34.38 -24.94 -7.26
N GLU A 425 33.10 -25.12 -7.61
CA GLU A 425 31.97 -24.96 -6.67
C GLU A 425 32.09 -25.91 -5.47
N LYS A 426 32.42 -27.19 -5.72
CA LYS A 426 32.61 -28.17 -4.65
C LYS A 426 33.79 -27.81 -3.74
N ARG A 427 34.89 -27.30 -4.29
CA ARG A 427 36.04 -26.81 -3.50
C ARG A 427 35.66 -25.61 -2.63
N ALA A 428 34.89 -24.67 -3.18
CA ALA A 428 34.41 -23.51 -2.44
C ALA A 428 33.51 -23.94 -1.26
N LEU A 429 32.55 -24.85 -1.48
CA LEU A 429 31.68 -25.36 -0.41
C LEU A 429 32.44 -26.13 0.67
N GLN A 430 33.48 -26.88 0.30
CA GLN A 430 34.35 -27.54 1.27
C GLN A 430 35.13 -26.53 2.13
N ALA A 431 35.60 -25.42 1.54
CA ALA A 431 36.23 -24.35 2.30
C ALA A 431 35.23 -23.69 3.27
N LEU A 432 34.01 -23.40 2.81
CA LEU A 432 32.94 -22.86 3.67
C LEU A 432 32.59 -23.80 4.82
N GLY A 433 32.52 -25.11 4.57
CA GLY A 433 32.21 -26.09 5.62
C GLY A 433 33.24 -26.16 6.76
N LYS A 434 34.49 -25.74 6.51
CA LYS A 434 35.55 -25.70 7.54
C LYS A 434 35.39 -24.55 8.53
N THR A 435 34.62 -23.51 8.21
CA THR A 435 34.42 -22.36 9.09
C THR A 435 33.36 -22.59 10.17
N GLY A 436 32.64 -23.72 10.10
CA GLY A 436 31.53 -24.05 11.01
C GLY A 436 30.17 -23.54 10.52
N LEU A 437 30.14 -22.74 9.45
CA LEU A 437 28.89 -22.31 8.80
C LEU A 437 28.17 -23.52 8.21
N LYS A 438 26.90 -23.67 8.56
CA LYS A 438 26.05 -24.78 8.13
C LYS A 438 24.64 -24.29 7.81
N PRO A 439 23.93 -24.92 6.87
CA PRO A 439 22.60 -24.49 6.46
C PRO A 439 21.61 -24.51 7.63
N VAL A 440 20.72 -23.52 7.64
CA VAL A 440 19.68 -23.32 8.65
C VAL A 440 18.32 -23.36 7.97
N LYS A 441 17.38 -24.12 8.55
CA LYS A 441 16.03 -24.27 8.00
C LYS A 441 15.24 -22.99 8.24
N VAL A 442 14.66 -22.42 7.19
CA VAL A 442 13.86 -21.19 7.26
C VAL A 442 12.65 -21.34 8.21
N SER A 443 12.12 -22.55 8.37
CA SER A 443 10.96 -22.86 9.22
C SER A 443 11.12 -22.55 10.72
N ILE A 444 12.36 -22.35 11.19
CA ILE A 444 12.61 -22.02 12.61
C ILE A 444 12.42 -20.53 12.91
N PHE A 445 12.37 -19.69 11.87
CA PHE A 445 12.30 -18.24 12.00
C PHE A 445 10.85 -17.76 11.92
N HIS A 446 10.51 -16.78 12.75
CA HIS A 446 9.25 -16.05 12.68
C HIS A 446 9.55 -14.61 12.27
N SER A 447 9.21 -14.26 11.02
CA SER A 447 9.42 -12.95 10.43
C SER A 447 8.18 -12.49 9.67
N LEU A 448 7.96 -11.17 9.62
CA LEU A 448 6.95 -10.54 8.76
C LEU A 448 7.50 -10.23 7.36
N SER A 449 8.82 -10.28 7.20
CA SER A 449 9.52 -9.98 5.94
C SER A 449 9.97 -11.27 5.26
N LEU A 450 10.19 -11.19 3.94
CA LEU A 450 10.84 -12.26 3.19
C LEU A 450 12.23 -12.55 3.78
N LEU A 451 12.50 -13.83 3.99
CA LEU A 451 13.79 -14.29 4.50
C LEU A 451 14.74 -14.57 3.34
N PRO A 452 16.04 -14.26 3.48
CA PRO A 452 17.04 -14.61 2.49
C PRO A 452 17.11 -16.12 2.32
N HIS A 453 17.57 -16.58 1.14
CA HIS A 453 17.78 -17.99 0.87
C HIS A 453 19.00 -18.18 -0.04
N PRO A 454 19.93 -19.08 0.28
CA PRO A 454 19.98 -19.93 1.48
C PRO A 454 20.53 -19.19 2.72
N ILE A 455 20.19 -19.66 3.92
CA ILE A 455 20.67 -19.12 5.21
C ILE A 455 21.67 -20.09 5.83
N TYR A 456 22.88 -19.63 6.12
CA TYR A 456 23.90 -20.36 6.87
C TYR A 456 24.14 -19.68 8.21
N GLY A 457 24.35 -20.47 9.26
CA GLY A 457 24.63 -19.96 10.60
C GLY A 457 25.66 -20.80 11.33
N LEU A 458 26.37 -20.17 12.26
CA LEU A 458 27.29 -20.81 13.20
C LEU A 458 26.51 -21.53 14.31
N ALA A 459 27.21 -22.21 15.22
CA ALA A 459 26.56 -23.00 16.27
C ALA A 459 25.93 -22.14 17.38
N SER A 460 26.55 -21.00 17.68
CA SER A 460 26.15 -20.00 18.67
C SER A 460 26.49 -18.57 18.21
N GLU A 461 26.04 -17.56 18.97
CA GLU A 461 26.41 -16.16 18.72
C GLU A 461 27.89 -15.91 18.98
N ALA A 462 28.45 -16.52 20.02
CA ALA A 462 29.85 -16.35 20.41
C ALA A 462 30.85 -16.87 19.36
N ASP A 463 30.42 -17.78 18.48
CA ASP A 463 31.30 -18.31 17.43
C ASP A 463 31.58 -17.29 16.31
N TRP A 464 30.77 -16.22 16.21
CA TRP A 464 30.94 -15.20 15.18
C TRP A 464 32.22 -14.39 15.35
N ASP A 465 32.65 -14.11 16.58
CA ASP A 465 33.89 -13.38 16.83
C ASP A 465 35.11 -14.13 16.28
N GLY A 466 35.17 -15.45 16.53
CA GLY A 466 36.23 -16.31 16.00
C GLY A 466 36.19 -16.40 14.47
N PHE A 467 34.99 -16.48 13.89
CA PHE A 467 34.79 -16.46 12.45
C PHE A 467 35.25 -15.14 11.81
N MET A 468 34.90 -13.99 12.39
CA MET A 468 35.29 -12.68 11.87
C MET A 468 36.80 -12.44 11.98
N THR A 469 37.44 -12.95 13.03
CA THR A 469 38.88 -12.76 13.27
C THR A 469 39.77 -13.65 12.40
N THR A 470 39.36 -14.90 12.16
CA THR A 470 40.22 -15.89 11.47
C THR A 470 39.55 -16.56 10.27
N GLY A 471 38.24 -16.80 10.35
CA GLY A 471 37.48 -17.47 9.30
C GLY A 471 37.33 -16.65 8.02
N VAL A 472 37.15 -15.33 8.15
CA VAL A 472 37.03 -14.42 7.00
C VAL A 472 38.31 -14.38 6.18
N ASP A 473 39.48 -14.26 6.82
CA ASP A 473 40.76 -14.22 6.12
C ASP A 473 41.09 -15.58 5.49
N ALA A 474 40.83 -16.67 6.19
CA ALA A 474 40.98 -18.01 5.63
C ALA A 474 40.09 -18.24 4.39
N LEU A 475 38.88 -17.66 4.35
CA LEU A 475 38.02 -17.71 3.17
C LEU A 475 38.56 -16.85 2.03
N ARG A 476 39.05 -15.64 2.32
CA ARG A 476 39.65 -14.73 1.33
C ARG A 476 40.88 -15.35 0.67
N GLU A 477 41.73 -16.04 1.42
CA GLU A 477 42.87 -16.79 0.88
C GLU A 477 42.45 -17.92 -0.08
N GLN A 478 41.25 -18.48 0.11
CA GLN A 478 40.66 -19.50 -0.77
C GLN A 478 39.89 -18.89 -1.96
N GLY A 479 39.97 -17.58 -2.16
CA GLY A 479 39.34 -16.86 -3.27
C GLY A 479 37.89 -16.44 -3.03
N TRP A 480 37.39 -16.52 -1.79
CA TRP A 480 36.08 -15.98 -1.46
C TRP A 480 36.12 -14.46 -1.32
N GLU A 481 35.09 -13.82 -1.82
CA GLU A 481 34.77 -12.44 -1.50
C GLU A 481 33.78 -12.44 -0.33
N VAL A 482 34.09 -11.74 0.75
CA VAL A 482 33.20 -11.64 1.93
C VAL A 482 32.76 -10.19 2.10
N ARG A 483 31.44 -9.96 2.15
CA ARG A 483 30.81 -8.65 2.26
C ARG A 483 29.72 -8.64 3.35
N TRP A 484 29.42 -7.47 3.88
CA TRP A 484 28.37 -7.25 4.88
C TRP A 484 27.85 -5.80 4.79
N PRO A 485 26.63 -5.51 5.26
CA PRO A 485 26.08 -4.15 5.27
C PRO A 485 26.59 -3.31 6.45
N ASP A 486 26.39 -1.99 6.34
CA ASP A 486 26.62 -1.04 7.44
C ASP A 486 25.65 -1.38 8.60
N GLY A 487 26.19 -1.85 9.72
CA GLY A 487 25.41 -2.23 10.91
C GLY A 487 25.34 -3.73 11.19
N PHE A 488 26.10 -4.56 10.47
CA PHE A 488 26.29 -5.96 10.86
C PHE A 488 26.90 -6.06 12.27
N ARG A 489 26.27 -6.81 13.17
CA ARG A 489 26.55 -6.73 14.63
C ARG A 489 27.93 -7.24 15.05
N HIS A 490 28.57 -8.04 14.21
CA HIS A 490 29.89 -8.65 14.47
C HIS A 490 31.02 -8.02 13.66
N TYR A 491 30.74 -6.94 12.92
CA TYR A 491 31.79 -6.16 12.28
C TYR A 491 32.22 -5.03 13.19
N PHE A 492 33.43 -5.17 13.74
CA PHE A 492 34.04 -4.15 14.58
C PHE A 492 35.23 -3.53 13.85
N LEU A 493 35.29 -2.20 13.86
CA LEU A 493 36.49 -1.50 13.46
C LEU A 493 37.57 -1.70 14.54
N GLN A 494 38.79 -1.98 14.11
CA GLN A 494 39.95 -2.08 15.01
C GLN A 494 40.60 -0.71 15.18
N VAL A 495 41.15 -0.44 16.36
CA VAL A 495 41.92 0.78 16.59
C VAL A 495 43.34 0.56 16.08
N ASP A 496 43.70 1.32 15.03
CA ASP A 496 45.03 1.28 14.42
C ASP A 496 46.05 1.94 15.36
N GLU A 497 45.74 3.15 15.84
CA GLU A 497 46.64 3.94 16.69
C GLU A 497 45.86 4.73 17.75
N TRP A 498 46.49 4.98 18.89
CA TRP A 498 45.99 5.88 19.94
C TRP A 498 46.82 7.16 19.92
N ASP A 499 46.15 8.29 19.85
CA ASP A 499 46.78 9.59 19.67
C ASP A 499 46.40 10.55 20.79
N MET A 500 47.39 11.27 21.31
CA MET A 500 47.21 12.26 22.36
C MET A 500 48.01 13.51 22.04
N GLN A 501 47.31 14.63 21.91
CA GLN A 501 47.89 15.95 21.67
C GLN A 501 47.67 16.84 22.88
N VAL A 502 48.74 17.50 23.31
CA VAL A 502 48.70 18.46 24.42
C VAL A 502 49.09 19.84 23.93
N ASP A 503 48.17 20.79 24.08
CA ASP A 503 48.39 22.20 23.81
C ASP A 503 48.87 22.92 25.09
N GLY A 504 49.83 23.83 24.91
CA GLY A 504 50.61 24.44 25.99
C GLY A 504 49.79 25.15 27.09
N ALA A 505 50.46 25.40 28.22
CA ALA A 505 49.83 25.97 29.41
C ALA A 505 49.54 27.46 29.26
N GLU A 506 48.27 27.83 29.05
CA GLU A 506 47.79 29.22 29.20
C GLU A 506 47.08 29.37 30.55
N GLU A 507 47.49 30.35 31.37
CA GLU A 507 46.88 30.67 32.68
C GLU A 507 46.72 29.48 33.64
N GLY A 508 47.64 28.50 33.59
CA GLY A 508 47.62 27.32 34.48
C GLY A 508 46.71 26.18 34.02
N TRP A 509 46.19 26.25 32.78
CA TRP A 509 45.40 25.20 32.15
C TRP A 509 46.13 24.58 30.95
N LEU A 510 46.07 23.26 30.83
CA LEU A 510 46.56 22.49 29.69
C LEU A 510 45.37 22.05 28.82
N GLY A 511 45.50 22.22 27.50
CA GLY A 511 44.56 21.67 26.53
C GLY A 511 44.94 20.24 26.20
N LEU A 512 44.00 19.30 26.34
CA LEU A 512 44.20 17.89 26.07
C LEU A 512 43.21 17.41 25.01
N ASP A 513 43.73 16.97 23.87
CA ASP A 513 42.96 16.33 22.80
C ASP A 513 43.36 14.86 22.68
N VAL A 514 42.41 13.97 22.95
CA VAL A 514 42.62 12.52 22.98
C VAL A 514 41.78 11.89 21.86
N GLY A 515 42.44 11.11 21.00
CA GLY A 515 41.81 10.48 19.86
C GLY A 515 42.28 9.06 19.59
N ILE A 516 41.55 8.39 18.72
CA ILE A 516 41.90 7.07 18.18
C ILE A 516 41.86 7.15 16.65
N VAL A 517 42.79 6.46 15.99
CA VAL A 517 42.81 6.31 14.53
C VAL A 517 42.16 4.97 14.18
N VAL A 518 41.17 5.03 13.32
CA VAL A 518 40.40 3.87 12.87
C VAL A 518 40.19 3.99 11.36
N ASP A 519 40.66 3.02 10.59
CA ASP A 519 40.59 3.03 9.12
C ASP A 519 41.19 4.31 8.53
N GLY A 520 42.32 4.74 9.09
CA GLY A 520 43.04 5.95 8.71
C GLY A 520 42.37 7.29 9.08
N LYS A 521 41.24 7.28 9.80
CA LYS A 521 40.55 8.49 10.26
C LYS A 521 40.71 8.68 11.78
N ARG A 522 41.14 9.87 12.20
CA ARG A 522 41.22 10.25 13.62
C ARG A 522 39.85 10.62 14.17
N LEU A 523 39.42 9.96 15.23
CA LEU A 523 38.17 10.20 15.96
C LEU A 523 38.47 10.70 17.37
N ALA A 524 37.78 11.75 17.81
CA ALA A 524 37.86 12.23 19.19
C ALA A 524 37.28 11.18 20.15
N LEU A 525 38.04 10.84 21.19
CA LEU A 525 37.70 9.74 22.09
C LEU A 525 36.63 10.13 23.13
N ALA A 526 36.59 11.40 23.56
CA ALA A 526 35.65 11.92 24.55
C ALA A 526 34.17 11.59 24.28
N PRO A 527 33.59 11.88 23.08
CA PRO A 527 32.18 11.54 22.81
C PRO A 527 31.93 10.03 22.78
N LEU A 528 32.92 9.24 22.37
CA LEU A 528 32.81 7.77 22.34
C LEU A 528 32.74 7.20 23.77
N LEU A 529 33.56 7.74 24.68
CA LEU A 529 33.54 7.36 26.10
C LEU A 529 32.27 7.82 26.81
N GLY A 530 31.75 9.01 26.50
CA GLY A 530 30.47 9.47 27.07
C GLY A 530 29.31 8.52 26.74
N ALA A 531 29.25 8.03 25.49
CA ALA A 531 28.29 7.02 25.08
C ALA A 531 28.50 5.68 25.81
N LEU A 532 29.76 5.25 25.99
CA LEU A 532 30.11 4.04 26.75
C LEU A 532 29.64 4.14 28.20
N PHE A 533 29.91 5.24 28.90
CA PHE A 533 29.56 5.40 30.31
C PHE A 533 28.05 5.42 30.56
N THR A 534 27.28 5.91 29.60
CA THR A 534 25.82 5.87 29.65
C THR A 534 25.29 4.43 29.58
N ARG A 535 25.97 3.55 28.82
CA ARG A 535 25.58 2.15 28.62
C ARG A 535 26.13 1.22 29.71
N ASP A 536 27.35 1.47 30.19
CA ASP A 536 28.04 0.65 31.17
C ASP A 536 28.46 1.49 32.40
N PRO A 537 27.61 1.55 33.44
CA PRO A 537 27.87 2.35 34.64
C PRO A 537 29.06 1.84 35.47
N ARG A 538 29.59 0.64 35.20
CA ARG A 538 30.78 0.10 35.90
C ARG A 538 32.00 1.00 35.74
N TRP A 539 32.07 1.78 34.66
CA TRP A 539 33.21 2.67 34.38
C TRP A 539 33.29 3.90 35.28
N LEU A 540 32.16 4.40 35.80
CA LEU A 540 32.10 5.61 36.63
C LEU A 540 31.84 5.33 38.12
N ASN A 541 31.31 4.15 38.44
CA ASN A 541 31.01 3.81 39.83
C ASN A 541 32.29 3.68 40.69
N PRO A 542 32.27 4.13 41.96
CA PRO A 542 33.39 3.94 42.88
C PRO A 542 33.79 2.46 42.99
N GLY A 543 35.05 2.14 42.68
CA GLY A 543 35.56 0.76 42.66
C GLY A 543 35.06 -0.10 41.48
N GLY A 544 34.30 0.47 40.54
CA GLY A 544 33.76 -0.23 39.38
C GLY A 544 34.83 -0.64 38.37
N LEU A 545 35.87 0.19 38.15
CA LEU A 545 36.97 -0.12 37.23
C LEU A 545 37.72 -1.41 37.59
N SER A 546 37.86 -1.73 38.89
CA SER A 546 38.48 -2.99 39.34
C SER A 546 37.63 -4.23 39.12
N THR A 547 36.34 -4.07 38.82
CA THR A 547 35.43 -5.19 38.53
C THR A 547 35.47 -5.63 37.06
N ILE A 548 36.00 -4.77 36.19
CA ILE A 548 36.19 -5.05 34.77
C ILE A 548 37.52 -5.82 34.65
N PRO A 549 37.61 -6.99 34.01
CA PRO A 549 38.87 -7.65 33.65
C PRO A 549 39.69 -6.83 32.64
N ASP A 550 41.01 -6.98 32.61
CA ASP A 550 41.89 -6.21 31.70
C ASP A 550 41.73 -6.65 30.23
N ASP A 551 41.47 -7.93 30.03
CA ASP A 551 41.23 -8.58 28.74
C ASP A 551 39.78 -8.46 28.25
N GLU A 552 38.89 -7.83 29.02
CA GLU A 552 37.49 -7.62 28.60
C GLU A 552 37.43 -6.76 27.33
N HIS A 553 36.76 -7.25 26.29
CA HIS A 553 36.52 -6.50 25.05
C HIS A 553 35.42 -5.44 25.27
N ILE A 554 35.75 -4.20 24.94
CA ILE A 554 34.91 -3.02 25.10
C ILE A 554 34.53 -2.45 23.73
N HIS A 555 33.24 -2.21 23.52
CA HIS A 555 32.70 -1.72 22.24
C HIS A 555 32.38 -0.23 22.30
N LEU A 556 33.23 0.61 21.70
CA LEU A 556 32.94 2.02 21.44
C LEU A 556 32.07 2.14 20.17
N HIS A 557 31.38 3.26 19.96
CA HIS A 557 30.53 3.45 18.78
C HIS A 557 30.88 4.79 18.12
N THR A 558 31.22 4.76 16.83
CA THR A 558 31.41 5.98 16.03
C THR A 558 30.14 6.85 16.03
N PRO A 559 30.22 8.15 15.67
CA PRO A 559 29.04 8.98 15.46
C PRO A 559 28.04 8.42 14.42
N ALA A 560 28.52 7.60 13.48
CA ALA A 560 27.70 6.88 12.49
C ALA A 560 27.10 5.56 13.04
N GLY A 561 27.35 5.20 14.29
CA GLY A 561 26.83 4.00 14.95
C GLY A 561 27.64 2.72 14.69
N ILE A 562 28.72 2.79 13.93
CA ILE A 562 29.60 1.62 13.67
C ILE A 562 30.40 1.30 14.94
N PRO A 563 30.41 0.04 15.41
CA PRO A 563 31.11 -0.32 16.63
C PRO A 563 32.62 -0.46 16.40
N ILE A 564 33.40 -0.02 17.39
CA ILE A 564 34.86 -0.12 17.46
C ILE A 564 35.21 -1.02 18.64
N GLN A 565 36.05 -2.03 18.44
CA GLN A 565 36.47 -2.93 19.51
C GLN A 565 37.84 -2.52 20.07
N THR A 566 37.95 -2.47 21.39
CA THR A 566 39.21 -2.30 22.13
C THR A 566 39.19 -3.17 23.39
N THR A 567 40.31 -3.28 24.09
CA THR A 567 40.41 -3.97 25.38
C THR A 567 40.32 -2.98 26.54
N ALA A 568 39.86 -3.47 27.71
CA ALA A 568 39.65 -2.64 28.89
C ALA A 568 40.96 -2.12 29.50
N ASP A 569 42.06 -2.87 29.43
CA ASP A 569 43.41 -2.45 29.85
C ASP A 569 43.86 -1.13 29.20
N ARG A 570 43.45 -0.85 27.96
CA ARG A 570 43.77 0.38 27.24
C ARG A 570 42.98 1.58 27.75
N LEU A 571 41.72 1.35 28.13
CA LEU A 571 40.79 2.40 28.54
C LEU A 571 40.89 2.72 30.03
N LYS A 572 41.13 1.73 30.89
CA LYS A 572 41.17 1.91 32.36
C LYS A 572 42.17 2.96 32.84
N PRO A 573 43.43 3.03 32.35
CA PRO A 573 44.37 4.06 32.76
C PRO A 573 43.89 5.46 32.40
N LEU A 574 43.29 5.62 31.23
CA LEU A 574 42.74 6.90 30.76
C LEU A 574 41.55 7.32 31.63
N VAL A 575 40.57 6.42 31.82
CA VAL A 575 39.38 6.70 32.63
C VAL A 575 39.77 6.93 34.08
N GLY A 576 40.59 6.06 34.68
CA GLY A 576 41.07 6.21 36.06
C GLY A 576 41.86 7.50 36.31
N THR A 577 42.55 8.03 35.30
CA THR A 577 43.32 9.27 35.42
C THR A 577 42.47 10.52 35.19
N LEU A 578 41.48 10.45 34.31
CA LEU A 578 40.77 11.61 33.77
C LEU A 578 39.24 11.56 34.00
N ILE A 579 38.74 10.70 34.89
CA ILE A 579 37.31 10.59 35.26
C ILE A 579 36.70 11.95 35.56
N ASP A 580 37.43 12.80 36.29
CA ASP A 580 36.96 14.13 36.70
C ASP A 580 36.80 15.09 35.51
N LEU A 581 37.58 14.88 34.43
CA LEU A 581 37.52 15.69 33.21
C LEU A 581 36.41 15.23 32.26
N PHE A 582 36.20 13.92 32.14
CA PHE A 582 35.17 13.35 31.27
C PHE A 582 33.74 13.48 31.83
N SER A 583 33.60 13.62 33.16
CA SER A 583 32.31 13.77 33.84
C SER A 583 31.54 15.05 33.48
N LEU A 584 32.18 16.00 32.77
CA LEU A 584 31.61 17.30 32.39
C LEU A 584 30.89 17.32 31.02
N GLY A 585 30.84 16.19 30.30
CA GLY A 585 30.08 16.09 29.04
C GLY A 585 30.60 16.98 27.89
N ALA A 586 31.88 17.37 27.94
CA ALA A 586 32.49 18.24 26.95
C ALA A 586 32.72 17.51 25.61
N SER A 587 32.22 18.09 24.51
CA SER A 587 32.40 17.58 23.14
C SER A 587 33.68 18.13 22.46
N GLY A 588 34.57 18.79 23.21
CA GLY A 588 35.76 19.48 22.71
C GLY A 588 37.01 19.16 23.52
N PRO A 589 38.16 19.80 23.21
CA PRO A 589 39.43 19.56 23.90
C PRO A 589 39.26 19.74 25.41
N LEU A 590 39.69 18.74 26.17
CA LEU A 590 39.55 18.67 27.61
C LEU A 590 40.51 19.68 28.24
N ARG A 591 40.05 20.42 29.24
CA ARG A 591 40.90 21.35 30.00
C ARG A 591 41.31 20.72 31.31
N MET A 592 42.61 20.56 31.50
CA MET A 592 43.19 19.99 32.72
C MET A 592 44.00 21.05 33.46
N SER A 593 44.01 20.99 34.79
CA SER A 593 44.88 21.84 35.61
C SER A 593 46.35 21.46 35.38
N ALA A 594 47.25 22.44 35.31
CA ALA A 594 48.69 22.19 35.23
C ALA A 594 49.22 21.35 36.42
N PHE A 595 48.53 21.38 37.57
CA PHE A 595 48.88 20.55 38.74
C PHE A 595 48.63 19.05 38.54
N ASP A 596 47.85 18.65 37.54
CA ASP A 596 47.59 17.24 37.19
C ASP A 596 48.58 16.70 36.14
N ALA A 597 49.54 17.51 35.67
CA ALA A 597 50.56 17.13 34.69
C ALA A 597 51.35 15.83 35.03
N PRO A 598 51.73 15.54 36.29
CA PRO A 598 52.41 14.29 36.63
C PRO A 598 51.58 13.03 36.37
N ARG A 599 50.24 13.13 36.46
CA ARG A 599 49.34 12.00 36.19
C ARG A 599 49.29 11.69 34.69
N LEU A 600 49.27 12.74 33.86
CA LEU A 600 49.28 12.63 32.40
C LEU A 600 50.63 12.09 31.87
N ALA A 601 51.75 12.52 32.45
CA ALA A 601 53.07 12.01 32.12
C ALA A 601 53.16 10.48 32.29
N ARG A 602 52.59 9.95 33.39
CA ARG A 602 52.54 8.49 33.66
C ARG A 602 51.67 7.73 32.67
N LEU A 603 50.65 8.36 32.09
CA LEU A 603 49.80 7.76 31.07
C LEU A 603 50.53 7.67 29.73
N ALA A 604 51.24 8.73 29.34
CA ALA A 604 51.98 8.80 28.08
C ALA A 604 53.23 7.91 28.05
N ASP A 605 53.84 7.65 29.22
CA ASP A 605 54.99 6.76 29.32
C ASP A 605 54.62 5.28 29.13
N ASN A 606 53.32 4.93 29.12
CA ASN A 606 52.88 3.64 28.61
C ASN A 606 53.03 3.62 27.08
N SER A 607 53.75 2.63 26.55
CA SER A 607 54.17 2.50 25.15
C SER A 607 53.05 2.31 24.11
N GLN A 608 51.81 2.60 24.46
CA GLN A 608 50.61 2.38 23.66
C GLN A 608 50.07 3.67 23.02
N TRP A 609 50.60 4.84 23.40
CA TRP A 609 50.13 6.16 22.93
C TRP A 609 51.18 6.85 22.06
N ARG A 610 50.75 7.33 20.89
CA ARG A 610 51.49 8.38 20.19
C ARG A 610 51.16 9.71 20.87
N SER A 611 52.18 10.43 21.29
CA SER A 611 51.99 11.68 22.01
C SER A 611 52.77 12.82 21.37
N GLU A 612 52.10 13.95 21.18
CA GLU A 612 52.66 15.21 20.66
C GLU A 612 52.43 16.32 21.69
N GLY A 613 53.43 17.17 21.96
CA GLY A 613 53.33 18.26 22.94
C GLY A 613 53.66 17.91 24.41
N MET A 614 54.10 16.67 24.68
CA MET A 614 54.40 16.21 26.06
C MET A 614 55.61 16.86 26.72
N ASP A 615 56.44 17.59 25.99
CA ASP A 615 57.59 18.33 26.55
C ASP A 615 57.14 19.40 27.54
N ALA A 616 56.00 20.06 27.28
CA ALA A 616 55.40 21.03 28.20
C ALA A 616 54.87 20.37 29.48
N VAL A 617 54.32 19.16 29.37
CA VAL A 617 53.84 18.37 30.51
C VAL A 617 55.01 17.91 31.38
N ARG A 618 56.10 17.42 30.77
CA ARG A 618 57.32 16.99 31.47
C ARG A 618 58.08 18.14 32.12
N ALA A 619 57.94 19.37 31.61
CA ALA A 619 58.51 20.55 32.23
C ALA A 619 57.72 21.03 33.47
N LEU A 620 56.44 20.64 33.57
CA LEU A 620 55.53 21.01 34.67
C LEU A 620 55.35 19.91 35.72
N ALA A 621 55.70 18.66 35.39
CA ALA A 621 55.65 17.49 36.27
C ALA A 621 56.94 17.33 37.09
#